data_AF-A0A954JC65-F1
#
_entry.id   AF-A0A954JC65-F1
#
_cell.length_a   1.000
_cell.length_b   1.000
_cell.length_c   1.000
_cell.angle_alpha   90.00
_cell.angle_beta   90.00
_cell.angle_gamma   90.00
#
_symmetry.space_group_name_H-M   'P 1'
#
loop_
_entity.id
_entity.type
_entity.pdbx_description
1 polymer ?
#
loop_
_entity_poly.entity_id
_entity_poly.type
_entity_poly.pdbx_seq_one_letter_code
_entity_poly.pdbx_strand_id
1 'polypeptide(L)'
;VMLGETAKDVAVTVKLIQNILIGVTAFFVAVYWVTFVDRSENSTQPRISEIWHRFPKFIIGFVGASLVMSYIDSQLPDGPAVVKNVSSDFVKLFRGWFFCLAFVSIGLETNFRELAPYLKRYKPLMLYVCGQSLNLILTLAMAWLMFEVVFPEVTQELLK
;
A
#
# COMPACT_ATOMS: atom_id res chain seq x y z
N VAL A 1 25.93 -4.22 -10.65
CA VAL A 1 25.09 -4.84 -9.60
C VAL A 1 23.65 -4.85 -10.07
N MET A 2 23.28 -5.80 -10.95
CA MET A 2 21.87 -6.08 -11.20
C MET A 2 21.38 -6.83 -9.97
N LEU A 3 20.44 -6.24 -9.22
CA LEU A 3 19.72 -6.94 -8.17
C LEU A 3 19.16 -8.24 -8.78
N GLY A 4 19.51 -9.39 -8.20
CA GLY A 4 19.02 -10.69 -8.71
C GLY A 4 17.49 -10.69 -8.81
N GLU A 5 16.93 -11.39 -9.80
CA GLU A 5 15.47 -11.42 -10.03
C GLU A 5 14.69 -11.79 -8.75
N THR A 6 15.23 -12.72 -7.96
CA THR A 6 14.69 -13.09 -6.64
C THR A 6 14.63 -11.90 -5.67
N ALA A 7 15.69 -11.08 -5.61
CA ALA A 7 15.72 -9.91 -4.73
C ALA A 7 14.70 -8.85 -5.19
N LYS A 8 14.52 -8.70 -6.50
CA LYS A 8 13.50 -7.81 -7.07
C LYS A 8 12.08 -8.28 -6.72
N ASP A 9 11.79 -9.57 -6.85
CA ASP A 9 10.47 -10.12 -6.55
C ASP A 9 10.13 -10.05 -5.07
N VAL A 10 11.10 -10.33 -4.19
CA VAL A 10 10.94 -10.15 -2.74
C VAL A 10 10.70 -8.67 -2.41
N ALA A 11 11.49 -7.76 -2.99
CA ALA A 11 11.31 -6.32 -2.76
C ALA A 11 9.94 -5.81 -3.23
N VAL A 12 9.47 -6.26 -4.40
CA VAL A 12 8.14 -5.93 -4.91
C VAL A 12 7.05 -6.49 -4.00
N THR A 13 7.21 -7.74 -3.54
CA THR A 13 6.23 -8.38 -2.64
C THR A 13 6.13 -7.67 -1.30
N VAL A 14 7.26 -7.35 -0.66
CA VAL A 14 7.30 -6.59 0.61
C VAL A 14 6.65 -5.22 0.42
N LYS A 15 6.96 -4.52 -0.68
CA LYS A 15 6.34 -3.22 -1.01
C LYS A 15 4.82 -3.33 -1.19
N LEU A 16 4.34 -4.38 -1.85
CA LEU A 16 2.90 -4.61 -2.03
C LEU A 16 2.22 -4.88 -0.68
N ILE A 17 2.83 -5.70 0.17
CA ILE A 17 2.33 -5.97 1.53
C ILE A 17 2.29 -4.67 2.33
N GLN A 18 3.34 -3.83 2.29
CA GLN A 18 3.35 -2.53 2.96
C GLN A 18 2.21 -1.63 2.48
N ASN A 19 2.00 -1.52 1.17
CA ASN A 19 0.89 -0.73 0.61
C ASN A 19 -0.48 -1.20 1.12
N ILE A 20 -0.67 -2.51 1.29
CA ILE A 20 -1.91 -3.09 1.85
C ILE A 20 -2.00 -2.83 3.36
N LEU A 21 -0.90 -3.04 4.10
CA LEU A 21 -0.85 -2.89 5.56
C LEU A 21 -1.07 -1.45 6.00
N ILE A 22 -0.68 -0.43 5.22
CA ILE A 22 -0.98 0.97 5.54
C ILE A 22 -2.50 1.17 5.68
N GLY A 23 -3.31 0.59 4.79
CA GLY A 23 -4.77 0.67 4.86
C GLY A 23 -5.35 -0.04 6.10
N VAL A 24 -4.79 -1.20 6.44
CA VAL A 24 -5.19 -1.97 7.63
C VAL A 24 -4.82 -1.24 8.92
N THR A 25 -3.61 -0.70 9.02
CA THR A 25 -3.16 0.09 10.17
C THR A 25 -3.97 1.36 10.33
N ALA A 26 -4.25 2.08 9.23
CA ALA A 26 -5.11 3.26 9.25
C ALA A 26 -6.52 2.94 9.77
N PHE A 27 -7.07 1.76 9.42
CA PHE A 27 -8.33 1.29 9.97
C PHE A 27 -8.27 1.07 11.49
N PHE A 28 -7.25 0.36 11.98
CA PHE A 28 -7.08 0.16 13.43
C PHE A 28 -6.91 1.48 14.19
N VAL A 29 -6.14 2.42 13.63
CA VAL A 29 -5.98 3.76 14.21
C VAL A 29 -7.31 4.51 14.22
N ALA A 30 -8.11 4.46 13.15
CA ALA A 30 -9.41 5.09 13.09
C ALA A 30 -10.41 4.48 14.08
N VAL A 31 -10.42 3.14 14.22
CA VAL A 31 -11.25 2.44 15.22
C VAL A 31 -10.81 2.83 16.62
N TYR A 32 -9.51 2.81 16.91
CA TYR A 32 -8.96 3.21 18.20
C TYR A 32 -9.34 4.66 18.54
N TRP A 33 -9.23 5.58 17.58
CA TRP A 33 -9.59 6.97 17.79
C TRP A 33 -11.07 7.16 18.11
N VAL A 34 -11.97 6.52 17.37
CA VAL A 34 -13.42 6.60 17.61
C VAL A 34 -13.83 5.91 18.93
N THR A 35 -13.17 4.82 19.30
CA THR A 35 -13.55 4.02 20.47
C THR A 35 -12.94 4.51 21.77
N PHE A 36 -11.75 5.10 21.74
CA PHE A 36 -11.01 5.53 22.94
C PHE A 36 -10.78 7.04 23.04
N VAL A 37 -10.55 7.75 21.92
CA VAL A 37 -10.16 9.18 21.94
C VAL A 37 -11.38 10.11 21.83
N ASP A 38 -12.33 9.83 20.94
CA ASP A 38 -13.56 10.63 20.76
C ASP A 38 -14.70 10.26 21.72
N ARG A 39 -14.40 9.54 22.81
CA ARG A 39 -15.32 9.34 23.93
C ARG A 39 -15.49 10.63 24.73
N SER A 40 -16.17 11.63 24.15
CA SER A 40 -16.66 12.80 24.89
C SER A 40 -18.09 12.54 25.37
N GLU A 41 -18.36 12.94 26.62
CA GLU A 41 -19.46 12.54 27.50
C GLU A 41 -20.92 12.83 27.04
N ASN A 42 -21.19 13.09 25.75
CA ASN A 42 -22.54 13.51 25.31
C ASN A 42 -23.02 13.04 23.94
N SER A 43 -22.44 11.98 23.35
CA SER A 43 -22.95 11.42 22.09
C SER A 43 -23.53 10.01 22.27
N THR A 44 -24.82 9.89 21.94
CA THR A 44 -25.61 8.66 21.82
C THR A 44 -24.85 7.56 21.07
N GLN A 45 -24.55 6.47 21.78
CA GLN A 45 -24.09 5.13 21.36
C GLN A 45 -23.09 5.03 20.18
N PRO A 46 -21.99 4.25 20.33
CA PRO A 46 -21.03 4.02 19.26
C PRO A 46 -21.72 3.27 18.11
N ARG A 47 -22.11 4.03 17.08
CA ARG A 47 -22.91 3.52 15.98
C ARG A 47 -21.97 2.71 15.09
N ILE A 48 -22.22 1.41 14.98
CA ILE A 48 -21.54 0.48 14.06
C ILE A 48 -21.43 1.05 12.63
N SER A 49 -22.35 1.96 12.26
CA SER A 49 -22.29 2.72 11.01
C SER A 49 -21.06 3.61 10.84
N GLU A 50 -20.51 4.19 11.91
CA GLU A 50 -19.34 5.06 11.83
C GLU A 50 -18.06 4.26 11.56
N ILE A 51 -17.94 3.10 12.21
CA ILE A 51 -16.86 2.13 11.94
C ILE A 51 -16.94 1.65 10.48
N TRP A 52 -18.14 1.34 9.98
CA TRP A 52 -18.34 0.93 8.58
C TRP A 52 -18.03 2.05 7.57
N HIS A 53 -18.19 3.32 7.94
CA HIS A 53 -17.88 4.45 7.06
C HIS A 53 -16.37 4.72 6.97
N ARG A 54 -15.64 4.48 8.08
CA ARG A 54 -14.18 4.62 8.16
C ARG A 54 -13.44 3.37 7.66
N PHE A 55 -14.09 2.22 7.62
CA PHE A 55 -13.50 0.98 7.10
C PHE A 55 -13.10 1.17 5.62
N PRO A 56 -11.87 0.78 5.23
CA PRO A 56 -11.44 0.85 3.85
C PRO A 56 -12.20 -0.19 3.01
N LYS A 57 -13.34 0.23 2.44
CA LYS A 57 -14.26 -0.66 1.70
C LYS A 57 -13.61 -1.38 0.51
N PHE A 58 -12.45 -0.91 0.03
CA PHE A 58 -11.64 -1.59 -0.99
C PHE A 58 -11.22 -3.00 -0.54
N ILE A 59 -11.02 -3.22 0.77
CA ILE A 59 -10.58 -4.50 1.33
C ILE A 59 -11.69 -5.56 1.15
N ILE A 60 -12.96 -5.19 1.39
CA ILE A 60 -14.10 -6.11 1.18
C ILE A 60 -14.19 -6.50 -0.30
N GLY A 61 -13.99 -5.54 -1.22
CA GLY A 61 -13.93 -5.82 -2.65
C GLY A 61 -12.78 -6.77 -3.02
N PHE A 62 -11.59 -6.59 -2.43
CA PHE A 62 -10.44 -7.48 -2.64
C PHE A 62 -10.71 -8.91 -2.13
N VAL A 63 -11.26 -9.06 -0.92
CA VAL A 63 -11.62 -10.37 -0.35
C VAL A 63 -12.71 -11.04 -1.18
N GLY A 64 -13.76 -10.31 -1.56
CA GLY A 64 -14.82 -10.84 -2.41
C GLY A 64 -14.32 -11.31 -3.77
N ALA A 65 -13.49 -10.50 -4.44
CA ALA A 65 -12.86 -10.89 -5.70
C ALA A 65 -11.93 -12.10 -5.53
N SER A 66 -11.16 -12.18 -4.44
CA SER A 66 -10.29 -13.31 -4.14
C SER A 66 -11.08 -14.61 -3.95
N LEU A 67 -12.22 -14.56 -3.24
CA LEU A 67 -13.09 -15.72 -3.07
C LEU A 67 -13.72 -16.17 -4.39
N VAL A 68 -14.20 -15.23 -5.21
CA VAL A 68 -14.77 -15.54 -6.54
C VAL A 68 -13.71 -16.16 -7.45
N MET A 69 -12.51 -15.59 -7.50
CA MET A 69 -11.40 -16.15 -8.30
C MET A 69 -10.96 -17.52 -7.80
N SER A 70 -10.89 -17.73 -6.48
CA SER A 70 -10.57 -19.03 -5.89
C SER A 70 -11.65 -20.08 -6.18
N TYR A 71 -12.93 -19.66 -6.20
CA TYR A 71 -14.03 -20.53 -6.58
C TYR A 71 -13.95 -20.93 -8.06
N ILE A 72 -13.65 -19.98 -8.97
CA ILE A 72 -13.48 -20.26 -10.40
C ILE A 72 -12.27 -21.18 -10.65
N ASP A 73 -11.16 -20.95 -9.94
CA ASP A 73 -9.95 -21.78 -10.04
C ASP A 73 -10.22 -23.25 -9.65
N SER A 74 -10.97 -23.46 -8.56
CA SER A 74 -11.23 -24.79 -8.00
C SER A 74 -12.32 -25.59 -8.72
N GLN A 75 -13.31 -24.92 -9.34
CA GLN A 75 -14.52 -25.59 -9.85
C GLN A 75 -14.56 -25.71 -11.38
N LEU A 76 -13.76 -24.96 -12.14
CA LEU A 76 -13.72 -25.06 -13.60
C LEU A 76 -12.52 -25.91 -14.08
N PRO A 77 -12.70 -26.81 -15.06
CA PRO A 77 -11.60 -27.56 -15.68
C PRO A 77 -10.51 -26.65 -16.30
N ASP A 78 -10.90 -25.51 -16.87
CA ASP A 78 -10.01 -24.45 -17.40
C ASP A 78 -9.85 -23.26 -16.42
N GLY A 79 -10.27 -23.42 -15.16
CA GLY A 79 -10.25 -22.39 -14.12
C GLY A 79 -8.90 -21.68 -13.98
N PRO A 80 -7.77 -22.41 -13.92
CA PRO A 80 -6.44 -21.80 -13.80
C PRO A 80 -6.07 -20.91 -14.99
N ALA A 81 -6.48 -21.27 -16.22
CA ALA A 81 -6.21 -20.47 -17.41
C ALA A 81 -7.05 -19.18 -17.41
N VAL A 82 -8.31 -19.26 -17.01
CA VAL A 82 -9.21 -18.11 -16.89
C VAL A 82 -8.71 -17.13 -15.82
N VAL A 83 -8.38 -17.64 -14.62
CA VAL A 83 -7.88 -16.81 -13.52
C VAL A 83 -6.56 -16.13 -13.89
N LYS A 84 -5.66 -16.85 -14.57
CA LYS A 84 -4.41 -16.28 -15.08
C LYS A 84 -4.65 -15.15 -16.08
N ASN A 85 -5.48 -15.36 -17.09
CA ASN A 85 -5.78 -14.36 -18.13
C ASN A 85 -6.42 -13.09 -17.54
N VAL A 86 -7.37 -13.26 -16.61
CA VAL A 86 -8.02 -12.13 -15.94
C VAL A 86 -7.03 -11.39 -15.04
N SER A 87 -6.23 -12.11 -14.26
CA SER A 87 -5.31 -11.50 -13.28
C SER A 87 -4.06 -10.88 -13.92
N SER A 88 -3.54 -11.45 -15.00
CA SER A 88 -2.28 -10.98 -15.60
C SER A 88 -2.49 -9.87 -16.61
N ASP A 89 -3.54 -9.94 -17.43
CA ASP A 89 -3.63 -9.06 -18.61
C ASP A 89 -4.75 -8.05 -18.44
N PHE A 90 -5.94 -8.53 -18.05
CA PHE A 90 -7.11 -7.66 -17.87
C PHE A 90 -6.92 -6.71 -16.68
N VAL A 91 -6.58 -7.25 -15.50
CA VAL A 91 -6.34 -6.42 -14.30
C VAL A 91 -5.18 -5.44 -14.50
N LYS A 92 -4.09 -5.83 -15.19
CA LYS A 92 -2.97 -4.91 -15.44
C LYS A 92 -3.36 -3.78 -16.39
N LEU A 93 -4.09 -4.08 -17.46
CA LEU A 93 -4.56 -3.09 -18.41
C LEU A 93 -5.48 -2.07 -17.75
N PHE A 94 -6.51 -2.53 -17.03
CA PHE A 94 -7.45 -1.65 -16.32
C PHE A 94 -6.77 -0.86 -15.21
N ARG A 95 -5.84 -1.47 -14.47
CA ARG A 95 -5.04 -0.76 -13.46
C ARG A 95 -4.26 0.40 -14.07
N GLY A 96 -3.63 0.18 -15.22
CA GLY A 96 -2.90 1.23 -15.94
C GLY A 96 -3.81 2.39 -16.36
N TRP A 97 -4.95 2.08 -16.98
CA TRP A 97 -5.94 3.08 -17.39
C TRP A 97 -6.54 3.85 -16.21
N PHE A 98 -6.95 3.16 -15.15
CA PHE A 98 -7.52 3.82 -13.96
C PHE A 98 -6.49 4.66 -13.23
N PHE A 99 -5.22 4.24 -13.15
CA PHE A 99 -4.18 5.09 -12.58
C PHE A 99 -3.92 6.32 -13.44
N CYS A 100 -3.83 6.16 -14.76
CA CYS A 100 -3.65 7.30 -15.67
C CYS A 100 -4.81 8.29 -15.52
N LEU A 101 -6.05 7.81 -15.54
CA LEU A 101 -7.24 8.63 -15.38
C LEU A 101 -7.26 9.32 -14.02
N ALA A 102 -6.93 8.62 -12.93
CA ALA A 102 -6.83 9.22 -11.60
C ALA A 102 -5.77 10.33 -11.53
N PHE A 103 -4.57 10.12 -12.10
CA PHE A 103 -3.54 11.16 -12.14
C PHE A 103 -3.93 12.36 -12.99
N VAL A 104 -4.61 12.13 -14.12
CA VAL A 104 -5.15 13.21 -14.95
C VAL A 104 -6.23 13.99 -14.19
N SER A 105 -7.17 13.31 -13.54
CA SER A 105 -8.20 13.95 -12.71
C SER A 105 -7.58 14.76 -11.57
N ILE A 106 -6.62 14.20 -10.83
CA ILE A 106 -5.90 14.93 -9.77
C ILE A 106 -5.19 16.16 -10.35
N GLY A 107 -4.51 16.02 -11.50
CA GLY A 107 -3.81 17.13 -12.15
C GLY A 107 -4.73 18.24 -12.63
N LEU A 108 -5.92 17.90 -13.14
CA LEU A 108 -6.93 18.87 -13.59
C LEU A 108 -7.67 19.54 -12.41
N GLU A 109 -7.89 18.82 -11.31
CA GLU A 109 -8.50 19.36 -10.08
C GLU A 109 -7.52 20.23 -9.28
N THR A 110 -6.21 19.98 -9.41
CA THR A 110 -5.19 20.74 -8.68
C THR A 110 -5.06 22.17 -9.20
N ASN A 111 -5.59 23.13 -8.45
CA ASN A 111 -5.38 24.55 -8.71
C ASN A 111 -3.97 24.98 -8.25
N PHE A 112 -3.01 25.02 -9.19
CA PHE A 112 -1.64 25.46 -8.92
C PHE A 112 -1.53 26.86 -8.31
N ARG A 113 -2.52 27.75 -8.54
CA ARG A 113 -2.54 29.09 -7.96
C ARG A 113 -2.86 29.09 -6.47
N GLU A 114 -3.70 28.16 -6.01
CA GLU A 114 -3.97 27.93 -4.60
C GLU A 114 -2.85 27.15 -3.91
N LEU A 115 -2.19 26.23 -4.64
CA LEU A 115 -1.07 25.44 -4.11
C LEU A 115 0.24 26.25 -4.01
N ALA A 116 0.46 27.21 -4.90
CA ALA A 116 1.65 28.06 -4.96
C ALA A 116 2.03 28.75 -3.63
N PRO A 117 1.10 29.38 -2.87
CA PRO A 117 1.45 29.97 -1.56
C PRO A 117 1.82 28.93 -0.49
N TYR A 118 1.24 27.72 -0.53
CA TYR A 118 1.61 26.64 0.39
C TYR A 118 2.98 26.04 0.04
N LEU A 119 3.31 25.91 -1.25
CA LEU A 119 4.61 25.47 -1.73
C LEU A 119 5.72 26.51 -1.50
N LYS A 120 5.39 27.81 -1.47
CA LYS A 120 6.33 28.89 -1.10
C LYS A 120 6.89 28.74 0.32
N ARG A 121 6.15 28.07 1.21
CA ARG A 121 6.65 27.76 2.55
C ARG A 121 7.44 26.45 2.47
N TYR A 122 8.76 26.54 2.51
CA TYR A 122 9.66 25.37 2.48
C TYR A 122 9.46 24.38 3.63
N LYS A 123 8.73 24.75 4.70
CA LYS A 123 8.54 23.93 5.91
C LYS A 123 7.92 22.54 5.63
N PRO A 124 6.75 22.43 4.97
CA PRO A 124 6.18 21.12 4.60
C PRO A 124 7.07 20.30 3.65
N LEU A 125 7.70 20.94 2.66
CA LEU A 125 8.61 20.25 1.73
C LEU A 125 9.84 19.69 2.47
N MET A 126 10.46 20.49 3.34
CA MET A 126 11.63 20.10 4.13
C MET A 126 11.28 18.99 5.12
N LEU A 127 10.11 19.03 5.75
CA LEU A 127 9.65 17.96 6.64
C LEU A 127 9.46 16.64 5.88
N TYR A 128 8.86 16.69 4.69
CA TYR A 128 8.70 15.52 3.83
C TYR A 128 10.05 14.94 3.40
N VAL A 129 10.96 15.79 2.90
CA VAL A 129 12.30 15.35 2.48
C VAL A 129 13.07 14.77 3.65
N CYS A 130 13.08 15.43 4.81
CA CYS A 130 13.75 14.93 6.00
C CYS A 130 13.19 13.57 6.46
N GLY A 131 11.85 13.43 6.48
CA GLY A 131 11.20 12.17 6.82
C GLY A 131 11.53 11.04 5.85
N GLN A 132 11.50 11.31 4.54
CA GLN A 132 11.85 10.33 3.52
C GLN A 132 13.34 9.96 3.56
N SER A 133 14.23 10.93 3.75
CA SER A 133 15.67 10.68 3.91
C SER A 133 15.95 9.84 5.16
N LEU A 134 15.29 10.12 6.28
CA LEU A 134 15.41 9.31 7.49
C LEU A 134 14.90 7.89 7.26
N ASN A 135 13.75 7.74 6.60
CA ASN A 135 13.20 6.41 6.27
C ASN A 135 14.15 5.62 5.36
N LEU A 136 14.75 6.29 4.37
CA LEU A 136 15.74 5.68 3.48
C LEU A 136 16.99 5.22 4.25
N ILE A 137 17.53 6.09 5.11
CA ILE A 137 18.71 5.76 5.94
C ILE A 137 18.40 4.59 6.87
N LEU A 138 17.25 4.60 7.54
CA LEU A 138 16.86 3.52 8.44
C LEU A 138 16.67 2.19 7.69
N THR A 139 16.05 2.24 6.51
CA THR A 139 15.87 1.06 5.66
C THR A 139 17.22 0.51 5.19
N LEU A 140 18.15 1.40 4.81
CA LEU A 140 19.50 1.01 4.40
C LEU A 140 20.29 0.42 5.56
N ALA A 141 20.21 1.03 6.75
CA ALA A 141 20.86 0.52 7.96
C ALA A 141 20.29 -0.85 8.36
N MET A 142 18.97 -1.04 8.24
CA MET A 142 18.34 -2.34 8.49
C MET A 142 18.74 -3.39 7.47
N ALA A 143 18.81 -3.03 6.18
CA ALA A 143 19.32 -3.92 5.14
C ALA A 143 20.78 -4.32 5.43
N TRP A 144 21.63 -3.35 5.77
CA TRP A 144 23.01 -3.61 6.17
C TRP A 144 23.11 -4.56 7.36
N LEU A 145 22.33 -4.33 8.43
CA LEU A 145 22.30 -5.20 9.61
C LEU A 145 21.86 -6.62 9.25
N MET A 146 20.82 -6.76 8.42
CA MET A 146 20.29 -8.06 8.02
C MET A 146 21.27 -8.85 7.15
N PHE A 147 21.95 -8.20 6.19
CA PHE A 147 22.86 -8.87 5.27
C PHE A 147 24.25 -9.11 5.87
N GLU A 148 24.77 -8.21 6.72
CA GLU A 148 26.15 -8.31 7.24
C GLU A 148 26.23 -9.01 8.59
N VAL A 149 25.22 -8.84 9.46
CA VAL A 149 25.27 -9.36 10.84
C VAL A 149 24.37 -10.58 11.03
N VAL A 150 23.13 -10.55 10.55
CA VAL A 150 22.13 -11.60 10.82
C VAL A 150 22.27 -12.79 9.86
N PHE A 151 22.50 -12.52 8.58
CA PHE A 151 22.64 -13.57 7.54
C PHE A 151 23.94 -13.42 6.73
N PRO A 152 25.13 -13.51 7.36
CA PRO A 152 26.41 -13.34 6.67
C PRO A 152 26.65 -14.42 5.61
N GLU A 153 26.10 -15.63 5.79
CA GLU A 153 26.21 -16.77 4.87
C GLU A 153 25.52 -16.48 3.51
N VAL A 154 24.38 -15.79 3.52
CA VAL A 154 23.62 -15.43 2.30
C VAL A 154 24.38 -14.37 1.49
N THR A 155 25.08 -13.46 2.17
CA THR A 155 25.90 -12.43 1.53
C THR A 155 27.14 -13.03 0.85
N GLN A 156 27.75 -14.05 1.45
CA GLN A 156 28.88 -14.79 0.85
C GLN A 156 28.48 -15.55 -0.42
N GLU A 157 27.24 -16.07 -0.46
CA GLU A 157 26.69 -16.78 -1.62
C GLU A 157 26.28 -15.82 -2.75
N LEU A 158 25.79 -14.62 -2.41
CA LEU A 158 25.39 -13.58 -3.37
C LEU A 158 26.57 -12.79 -3.99
N LEU A 159 27.75 -12.83 -3.37
CA LEU A 159 28.97 -12.13 -3.84
C LEU A 159 29.91 -13.02 -4.68
N LYS A 160 29.60 -14.31 -4.85
CA LYS A 160 30.25 -15.21 -5.82
C LYS A 160 29.57 -15.12 -7.19
#